data_AF-A0A9D1D0B9-F1
#
_entry.id   AF-A0A9D1D0B9-F1
#
_cell.length_a   1.000
_cell.length_b   1.000
_cell.length_c   1.000
_cell.angle_alpha   90.00
_cell.angle_beta   90.00
_cell.angle_gamma   90.00
#
_symmetry.space_group_name_H-M   'P 1'
#
loop_
_entity.id
_entity.type
_entity.pdbx_description
1 polymer ?
#
loop_
_entity_poly.entity_id
_entity_poly.type
_entity_poly.pdbx_seq_one_letter_code
_entity_poly.pdbx_strand_id
1 'polypeptide(L)'
;MTEKLNKEELINAVLVGLSGSNLEQNKKELVDLIAELSEFEDVCRSYPEITHVIYRMDVHTFQSVENFFGLYDSNNDFAGLRQEEKLDGLSNDKKENLNRFERHVKLSCYQREYINKLATEAEEAAKKARDVSEDAEKHAEVAQKVVTTVSLSVKDTKKVAQNANKIAQRASETANKADKIANKAQSLTNQIQGKMTGIYSEFVGILAIFTALSFAMMGSVQMLGNLFNDIKHPTTGTLGYALILAGIYLIVIYLLIMTLVLAMKKLFSTISEEYRISWPFVWIISIVSTLLIVVGIFFIVFFKVSDLWTFYR
;
A
#
# COMPACT_ATOMS: atom_id res chain seq x y z
N MET A 1 -10.89 -74.66 -41.29
CA MET A 1 -11.19 -74.17 -39.93
C MET A 1 -11.61 -75.31 -38.99
N THR A 2 -12.22 -76.38 -39.49
CA THR A 2 -12.68 -77.57 -38.73
C THR A 2 -11.57 -78.50 -38.24
N GLU A 3 -10.47 -78.66 -38.98
CA GLU A 3 -9.37 -79.57 -38.61
C GLU A 3 -8.53 -79.06 -37.41
N LYS A 4 -8.46 -77.73 -37.25
CA LYS A 4 -7.72 -77.07 -36.16
C LYS A 4 -8.43 -77.21 -34.80
N LEU A 5 -9.77 -77.15 -34.80
CA LEU A 5 -10.59 -77.31 -33.61
C LEU A 5 -10.46 -78.72 -33.01
N ASN A 6 -10.40 -79.74 -33.88
CA ASN A 6 -10.26 -81.15 -33.48
C ASN A 6 -8.91 -81.42 -32.78
N LYS A 7 -7.81 -80.82 -33.26
CA LYS A 7 -6.49 -80.94 -32.62
C LYS A 7 -6.43 -80.25 -31.26
N GLU A 8 -6.97 -79.04 -31.14
CA GLU A 8 -7.02 -78.32 -29.86
C GLU A 8 -7.88 -79.03 -28.82
N GLU A 9 -9.03 -79.59 -29.22
CA GLU A 9 -9.88 -80.40 -28.35
C GLU A 9 -9.17 -81.68 -27.87
N LEU A 10 -8.48 -82.37 -28.77
CA LEU A 10 -7.67 -83.55 -28.42
C LEU A 10 -6.52 -83.19 -27.46
N ILE A 11 -5.78 -82.11 -27.74
CA ILE A 11 -4.70 -81.63 -26.88
C ILE A 11 -5.24 -81.25 -25.50
N ASN A 12 -6.38 -80.56 -25.44
CA ASN A 12 -7.03 -80.21 -24.19
C ASN A 12 -7.46 -81.46 -23.40
N ALA A 13 -8.09 -82.43 -24.06
CA ALA A 13 -8.48 -83.69 -23.43
C ALA A 13 -7.28 -84.47 -22.89
N VAL A 14 -6.19 -84.53 -23.65
CA VAL A 14 -4.93 -85.16 -23.23
C VAL A 14 -4.33 -84.43 -22.04
N LEU A 15 -4.18 -83.10 -22.10
CA LEU A 15 -3.57 -82.34 -21.01
C LEU A 15 -4.39 -82.43 -19.72
N VAL A 16 -5.72 -82.29 -19.80
CA VAL A 16 -6.63 -82.45 -18.65
C VAL A 16 -6.61 -83.88 -18.12
N GLY A 17 -6.60 -84.89 -19.00
CA GLY A 17 -6.54 -86.29 -18.61
C GLY A 17 -5.22 -86.66 -17.90
N LEU A 18 -4.11 -86.09 -18.36
CA LEU A 18 -2.80 -86.25 -17.75
C LEU A 18 -2.71 -85.55 -16.40
N SER A 19 -3.13 -84.28 -16.32
CA SER A 19 -2.96 -83.47 -15.10
C SER A 19 -4.05 -83.68 -14.05
N GLY A 20 -5.23 -84.18 -14.43
CA GLY A 20 -6.37 -84.41 -13.54
C GLY A 20 -6.42 -85.80 -12.91
N SER A 21 -5.55 -86.72 -13.32
CA SER A 21 -5.54 -88.09 -12.84
C SER A 21 -4.59 -88.27 -11.65
N ASN A 22 -5.03 -89.02 -10.64
CA ASN A 22 -4.16 -89.38 -9.52
C ASN A 22 -3.14 -90.44 -9.97
N LEU A 23 -1.85 -90.08 -9.94
CA LEU A 23 -0.74 -90.92 -10.39
C LEU A 23 -0.72 -92.31 -9.73
N GLU A 24 -1.02 -92.37 -8.43
CA GLU A 24 -0.99 -93.62 -7.65
C GLU A 24 -2.14 -94.57 -8.01
N GLN A 25 -3.28 -94.02 -8.45
CA GLN A 25 -4.48 -94.80 -8.76
C GLN A 25 -4.57 -95.15 -10.25
N ASN A 26 -4.10 -94.27 -11.13
CA ASN A 26 -4.34 -94.35 -12.58
C ASN A 26 -3.05 -94.55 -13.39
N LYS A 27 -1.96 -94.98 -12.75
CA LYS A 27 -0.64 -95.11 -13.39
C LYS A 27 -0.67 -95.84 -14.73
N LYS A 28 -1.38 -96.98 -14.81
CA LYS A 28 -1.47 -97.79 -16.04
C LYS A 28 -2.20 -97.05 -17.17
N GLU A 29 -3.32 -96.40 -16.86
CA GLU A 29 -4.10 -95.63 -17.82
C GLU A 29 -3.31 -94.42 -18.35
N LEU A 30 -2.53 -93.77 -17.48
CA LEU A 30 -1.64 -92.67 -17.85
C LEU A 30 -0.49 -93.14 -18.76
N VAL A 31 0.13 -94.29 -18.44
CA VAL A 31 1.15 -94.91 -19.30
C VAL A 31 0.59 -95.27 -20.67
N ASP A 32 -0.63 -95.80 -20.72
CA ASP A 32 -1.32 -96.14 -21.96
C ASP A 32 -1.64 -94.87 -22.79
N LEU A 33 -2.17 -93.82 -22.16
CA LEU A 33 -2.46 -92.53 -22.80
C LEU A 33 -1.19 -91.85 -23.36
N ILE A 34 -0.08 -91.88 -22.62
CA ILE A 34 1.21 -91.33 -23.09
C ILE A 34 1.76 -92.17 -24.25
N ALA A 35 1.62 -93.50 -24.21
CA ALA A 35 2.03 -94.36 -25.30
C ALA A 35 1.24 -94.05 -26.58
N GLU A 36 -0.07 -93.86 -26.48
CA GLU A 36 -0.92 -93.45 -27.59
C GLU A 36 -0.55 -92.07 -28.13
N LEU A 37 -0.33 -91.09 -27.24
CA LEU A 37 0.13 -89.75 -27.63
C LEU A 37 1.41 -89.79 -28.46
N SER A 38 2.33 -90.72 -28.15
CA SER A 38 3.62 -90.86 -28.84
C SER A 38 3.48 -91.23 -30.33
N GLU A 39 2.37 -91.85 -30.73
CA GLU A 39 2.05 -92.19 -32.12
C GLU A 39 1.62 -90.96 -32.94
N PHE A 40 1.07 -89.94 -32.29
CA PHE A 40 0.51 -88.75 -32.94
C PHE A 40 1.57 -87.65 -33.09
N GLU A 41 2.48 -87.85 -34.04
CA GLU A 41 3.53 -86.88 -34.37
C GLU A 41 2.98 -85.46 -34.63
N ASP A 42 1.89 -85.37 -35.39
CA ASP A 42 1.26 -84.10 -35.72
C ASP A 42 0.81 -83.34 -34.47
N VAL A 43 0.26 -84.04 -33.47
CA VAL A 43 -0.18 -83.45 -32.19
C VAL A 43 1.04 -83.01 -31.38
N CYS A 44 2.06 -83.87 -31.30
CA CYS A 44 3.30 -83.59 -30.57
C CYS A 44 4.10 -82.43 -31.17
N ARG A 45 3.96 -82.15 -32.47
CA ARG A 45 4.61 -81.00 -33.15
C ARG A 45 3.76 -79.73 -33.17
N SER A 46 2.49 -79.80 -32.76
CA SER A 46 1.53 -78.69 -32.84
C SER A 46 1.73 -77.67 -31.72
N TYR A 47 2.92 -77.03 -31.67
CA TYR A 47 3.23 -76.00 -30.69
C TYR A 47 2.18 -74.88 -30.62
N PRO A 48 1.69 -74.30 -31.74
CA PRO A 48 0.69 -73.24 -31.68
C PRO A 48 -0.60 -73.67 -30.98
N GLU A 49 -1.09 -74.88 -31.28
CA GLU A 49 -2.31 -75.45 -30.69
C GLU A 49 -2.10 -75.78 -29.20
N ILE A 50 -0.94 -76.33 -28.82
CA ILE A 50 -0.56 -76.58 -27.42
C ILE A 50 -0.54 -75.28 -26.63
N THR A 51 0.14 -74.24 -27.14
CA THR A 51 0.20 -72.93 -26.51
C THR A 51 -1.19 -72.32 -26.37
N HIS A 52 -2.01 -72.42 -27.42
CA HIS A 52 -3.36 -71.87 -27.42
C HIS A 52 -4.27 -72.52 -26.38
N VAL A 53 -4.22 -73.85 -26.26
CA VAL A 53 -4.95 -74.59 -25.22
C VAL A 53 -4.47 -74.15 -23.83
N ILE A 54 -3.16 -74.14 -23.59
CA ILE A 54 -2.58 -73.75 -22.30
C ILE A 54 -2.97 -72.32 -21.91
N TYR A 55 -3.05 -71.39 -22.86
CA TYR A 55 -3.41 -69.99 -22.57
C TYR A 55 -4.89 -69.81 -22.21
N ARG A 56 -5.75 -70.74 -22.64
CA ARG A 56 -7.20 -70.71 -22.40
C ARG A 56 -7.65 -71.49 -21.18
N MET A 57 -6.79 -72.32 -20.61
CA MET A 57 -7.09 -73.07 -19.38
C MET A 57 -7.40 -72.11 -18.23
N ASP A 58 -8.36 -72.46 -17.40
CA ASP A 58 -8.58 -71.78 -16.13
C ASP A 58 -7.36 -71.95 -15.19
N VAL A 59 -7.30 -71.14 -14.15
CA VAL A 59 -6.15 -71.09 -13.23
C VAL A 59 -5.89 -72.44 -12.56
N HIS A 60 -6.95 -73.17 -12.20
CA HIS A 60 -6.81 -74.45 -11.48
C HIS A 60 -6.26 -75.53 -12.42
N THR A 61 -6.87 -75.69 -13.60
CA THR A 61 -6.40 -76.64 -14.61
C THR A 61 -4.96 -76.36 -15.02
N PHE A 62 -4.61 -75.09 -15.19
CA PHE A 62 -3.25 -74.67 -15.53
C PHE A 62 -2.24 -75.09 -14.46
N GLN A 63 -2.53 -74.83 -13.19
CA GLN A 63 -1.66 -75.24 -12.08
C GLN A 63 -1.48 -76.76 -12.01
N SER A 64 -2.54 -77.54 -12.27
CA SER A 64 -2.44 -79.00 -12.35
C SER A 64 -1.47 -79.45 -13.46
N VAL A 65 -1.53 -78.80 -14.62
CA VAL A 65 -0.59 -79.08 -15.73
C VAL A 65 0.84 -78.69 -15.34
N GLU A 66 1.04 -77.53 -14.73
CA GLU A 66 2.37 -77.11 -14.26
C GLU A 66 2.99 -78.10 -13.27
N ASN A 67 2.20 -78.59 -12.32
CA ASN A 67 2.63 -79.60 -11.35
C ASN A 67 3.01 -80.91 -12.04
N PHE A 68 2.15 -81.42 -12.92
CA PHE A 68 2.37 -82.71 -13.59
C PHE A 68 3.64 -82.74 -14.45
N PHE A 69 3.99 -81.61 -15.08
CA PHE A 69 5.22 -81.47 -15.86
C PHE A 69 6.43 -81.02 -15.02
N GLY A 70 6.29 -80.88 -13.70
CA GLY A 70 7.37 -80.51 -12.78
C GLY A 70 7.90 -79.10 -12.98
N LEU A 71 7.01 -78.14 -13.23
CA LEU A 71 7.35 -76.72 -13.40
C LEU A 71 7.26 -75.93 -12.09
N TYR A 72 6.37 -76.35 -11.19
CA TYR A 72 6.14 -75.71 -9.90
C TYR A 72 6.84 -76.45 -8.76
N ASP A 73 6.65 -77.77 -8.66
CA ASP A 73 7.35 -78.64 -7.72
C ASP A 73 8.47 -79.44 -8.43
N SER A 74 9.51 -79.83 -7.69
CA SER A 74 10.66 -80.58 -8.24
C SER A 74 10.33 -81.98 -8.74
N ASN A 75 9.08 -82.44 -8.57
CA ASN A 75 8.61 -83.74 -9.01
C ASN A 75 7.99 -83.61 -10.42
N ASN A 76 8.61 -84.25 -11.41
CA ASN A 76 8.12 -84.27 -12.78
C ASN A 76 7.46 -85.62 -13.06
N ASP A 77 6.16 -85.70 -12.83
CA ASP A 77 5.38 -86.93 -12.98
C ASP A 77 5.39 -87.43 -14.43
N PHE A 78 5.35 -86.53 -15.42
CA PHE A 78 5.47 -86.90 -16.83
C PHE A 78 6.81 -87.59 -17.14
N ALA A 79 7.93 -87.05 -16.63
CA ALA A 79 9.25 -87.67 -16.80
C ALA A 79 9.39 -88.97 -16.01
N GLY A 80 8.74 -89.08 -14.84
CA GLY A 80 8.69 -90.30 -14.05
C GLY A 80 7.97 -91.43 -14.80
N LEU A 81 6.79 -91.15 -15.36
CA LEU A 81 6.01 -92.12 -16.13
C LEU A 81 6.75 -92.63 -17.36
N ARG A 82 7.57 -91.80 -18.00
CA ARG A 82 8.38 -92.20 -19.16
C ARG A 82 9.44 -93.27 -18.86
N GLN A 83 9.77 -93.51 -17.59
CA GLN A 83 10.72 -94.57 -17.20
C GLN A 83 10.04 -95.95 -17.07
N GLU A 84 8.72 -96.03 -17.20
CA GLU A 84 7.99 -97.29 -17.16
C GLU A 84 8.34 -98.17 -18.36
N GLU A 85 8.43 -99.49 -18.15
CA GLU A 85 8.91 -100.47 -19.13
C GLU A 85 8.26 -100.32 -20.53
N LYS A 86 6.95 -100.03 -20.56
CA LYS A 86 6.19 -99.82 -21.81
C LYS A 86 6.65 -98.57 -22.59
N LEU A 87 6.95 -97.47 -21.89
CA LEU A 87 7.36 -96.21 -22.50
C LEU A 87 8.87 -96.19 -22.78
N ASP A 88 9.67 -96.87 -21.96
CA ASP A 88 11.09 -97.02 -22.23
C ASP A 88 11.37 -98.01 -23.39
N GLY A 89 10.46 -98.95 -23.66
CA GLY A 89 10.53 -99.82 -24.83
C GLY A 89 10.15 -99.16 -26.18
N LEU A 90 9.73 -97.90 -26.20
CA LEU A 90 9.31 -97.20 -27.43
C LEU A 90 10.48 -96.96 -28.40
N SER A 91 10.17 -96.86 -29.69
CA SER A 91 11.14 -96.46 -30.72
C SER A 91 11.65 -95.03 -30.49
N ASN A 92 12.83 -94.72 -31.03
CA ASN A 92 13.43 -93.39 -30.89
C ASN A 92 12.52 -92.26 -31.41
N ASP A 93 11.81 -92.48 -32.52
CA ASP A 93 10.91 -91.47 -33.10
C ASP A 93 9.73 -91.14 -32.16
N LYS A 94 9.18 -92.16 -31.48
CA LYS A 94 8.09 -91.99 -30.51
C LYS A 94 8.57 -91.29 -29.23
N LYS A 95 9.76 -91.65 -28.74
CA LYS A 95 10.40 -90.94 -27.61
C LYS A 95 10.67 -89.47 -27.96
N GLU A 96 11.06 -89.19 -29.20
CA GLU A 96 11.28 -87.82 -29.69
C GLU A 96 9.96 -87.02 -29.79
N ASN A 97 8.86 -87.65 -30.20
CA ASN A 97 7.54 -87.02 -30.16
C ASN A 97 7.16 -86.59 -28.74
N LEU A 98 7.34 -87.47 -27.75
CA LEU A 98 7.07 -87.14 -26.35
C LEU A 98 7.99 -86.04 -25.81
N ASN A 99 9.28 -86.05 -26.18
CA ASN A 99 10.22 -84.97 -25.83
C ASN A 99 9.75 -83.61 -26.37
N ARG A 100 9.28 -83.58 -27.62
CA ARG A 100 8.76 -82.35 -28.25
C ARG A 100 7.49 -81.87 -27.57
N PHE A 101 6.55 -82.77 -27.31
CA PHE A 101 5.32 -82.44 -26.61
C PHE A 101 5.62 -81.84 -25.23
N GLU A 102 6.44 -82.52 -24.41
CA GLU A 102 6.87 -82.02 -23.10
C GLU A 102 7.50 -80.63 -23.21
N ARG A 103 8.43 -80.45 -24.16
CA ARG A 103 9.08 -79.17 -24.40
C ARG A 103 8.08 -78.07 -24.76
N HIS A 104 7.12 -78.37 -25.63
CA HIS A 104 6.11 -77.40 -26.08
C HIS A 104 5.15 -77.01 -24.95
N VAL A 105 4.73 -77.97 -24.12
CA VAL A 105 3.92 -77.69 -22.94
C VAL A 105 4.69 -76.79 -21.98
N LYS A 106 5.91 -77.18 -21.60
CA LYS A 106 6.76 -76.40 -20.67
C LYS A 106 7.02 -74.98 -21.15
N LEU A 107 7.38 -74.81 -22.42
CA LEU A 107 7.58 -73.49 -23.02
C LEU A 107 6.32 -72.64 -22.96
N SER A 108 5.15 -73.24 -23.25
CA SER A 108 3.88 -72.53 -23.21
C SER A 108 3.49 -72.09 -21.80
N CYS A 109 3.74 -72.93 -20.79
CA CYS A 109 3.52 -72.55 -19.39
C CYS A 109 4.40 -71.37 -18.98
N TYR A 110 5.72 -71.45 -19.21
CA TYR A 110 6.64 -70.34 -18.91
C TYR A 110 6.25 -69.04 -19.60
N GLN A 111 5.79 -69.12 -20.86
CA GLN A 111 5.36 -67.94 -21.59
C GLN A 111 4.05 -67.37 -21.02
N ARG A 112 3.09 -68.23 -20.65
CA ARG A 112 1.83 -67.78 -20.01
C ARG A 112 2.12 -67.07 -18.69
N GLU A 113 2.95 -67.66 -17.82
CA GLU A 113 3.35 -67.04 -16.56
C GLU A 113 4.04 -65.70 -16.78
N TYR A 114 5.00 -65.64 -17.70
CA TYR A 114 5.71 -64.40 -18.03
C TYR A 114 4.75 -63.30 -18.53
N ILE A 115 3.84 -63.65 -19.44
CA ILE A 115 2.84 -62.71 -19.97
C ILE A 115 1.89 -62.24 -18.86
N ASN A 116 1.42 -63.16 -18.00
CA ASN A 116 0.54 -62.81 -16.90
C ASN A 116 1.22 -61.86 -15.91
N LYS A 117 2.47 -62.15 -15.54
CA LYS A 117 3.26 -61.27 -14.68
C LYS A 117 3.41 -59.89 -15.30
N LEU A 118 3.78 -59.83 -16.59
CA LEU A 118 3.93 -58.56 -17.31
C LEU A 118 2.61 -57.80 -17.41
N ALA A 119 1.49 -58.50 -17.62
CA ALA A 119 0.16 -57.91 -17.65
C ALA A 119 -0.23 -57.31 -16.29
N THR A 120 0.00 -58.04 -15.19
CA THR A 120 -0.24 -57.53 -13.83
C THR A 120 0.63 -56.32 -13.51
N GLU A 121 1.92 -56.34 -13.85
CA GLU A 121 2.81 -55.20 -13.66
C GLU A 121 2.35 -53.98 -14.50
N ALA A 122 1.87 -54.21 -15.72
CA ALA A 122 1.32 -53.16 -16.58
C ALA A 122 0.01 -52.58 -16.02
N GLU A 123 -0.88 -53.40 -15.48
CA GLU A 123 -2.11 -52.97 -14.83
C GLU A 123 -1.83 -52.12 -13.58
N GLU A 124 -0.88 -52.56 -12.75
CA GLU A 124 -0.46 -51.78 -11.58
C GLU A 124 0.17 -50.44 -11.98
N ALA A 125 1.01 -50.43 -13.01
CA ALA A 125 1.61 -49.20 -13.52
C ALA A 125 0.56 -48.25 -14.10
N ALA A 126 -0.42 -48.77 -14.85
CA ALA A 126 -1.53 -47.99 -15.40
C ALA A 126 -2.41 -47.40 -14.28
N LYS A 127 -2.67 -48.17 -13.22
CA LYS A 127 -3.41 -47.70 -12.04
C LYS A 127 -2.66 -46.57 -11.34
N LYS A 128 -1.36 -46.74 -11.08
CA LYS A 128 -0.53 -45.68 -10.48
C LYS A 128 -0.51 -44.42 -11.36
N ALA A 129 -0.39 -44.58 -12.68
CA ALA A 129 -0.40 -43.46 -13.61
C ALA A 129 -1.74 -42.70 -13.59
N ARG A 130 -2.86 -43.43 -13.49
CA ARG A 130 -4.19 -42.84 -13.35
C ARG A 130 -4.32 -42.07 -12.04
N ASP A 131 -3.94 -42.67 -10.91
CA ASP A 131 -4.02 -42.02 -9.59
C ASP A 131 -3.20 -40.72 -9.56
N VAL A 132 -1.97 -40.76 -10.10
CA VAL A 132 -1.11 -39.58 -10.25
C VAL A 132 -1.75 -38.53 -11.16
N SER A 133 -2.41 -38.94 -12.25
CA SER A 133 -3.09 -38.01 -13.15
C SER A 133 -4.29 -37.34 -12.49
N GLU A 134 -5.10 -38.08 -11.72
CA GLU A 134 -6.25 -37.54 -10.98
C GLU A 134 -5.79 -36.55 -9.89
N ASP A 135 -4.68 -36.84 -9.21
CA ASP A 135 -4.11 -35.90 -8.24
C ASP A 135 -3.49 -34.66 -8.92
N ALA A 136 -2.84 -34.82 -10.08
CA ALA A 136 -2.35 -33.71 -10.89
C ALA A 136 -3.49 -32.79 -11.36
N GLU A 137 -4.63 -33.34 -11.74
CA GLU A 137 -5.82 -32.58 -12.13
C GLU A 137 -6.38 -31.75 -10.97
N LYS A 138 -6.53 -32.35 -9.77
CA LYS A 138 -6.94 -31.61 -8.56
C LYS A 138 -5.97 -30.47 -8.24
N HIS A 139 -4.66 -30.72 -8.35
CA HIS A 139 -3.66 -29.69 -8.13
C HIS A 139 -3.73 -28.57 -9.17
N ALA A 140 -4.00 -28.89 -10.44
CA ALA A 140 -4.19 -27.90 -11.50
C ALA A 140 -5.43 -27.02 -11.24
N GLU A 141 -6.55 -27.60 -10.80
CA GLU A 141 -7.75 -26.82 -10.43
C GLU A 141 -7.48 -25.85 -9.27
N VAL A 142 -6.76 -26.30 -8.24
CA VAL A 142 -6.37 -25.44 -7.11
C VAL A 142 -5.46 -24.32 -7.60
N ALA A 143 -4.47 -24.62 -8.44
CA ALA A 143 -3.60 -23.61 -9.02
C ALA A 143 -4.39 -22.55 -9.82
N GLN A 144 -5.40 -22.97 -10.58
CA GLN A 144 -6.24 -22.04 -11.35
C GLN A 144 -7.12 -21.15 -10.47
N LYS A 145 -7.66 -21.67 -9.37
CA LYS A 145 -8.38 -20.88 -8.36
C LYS A 145 -7.45 -19.85 -7.69
N VAL A 146 -6.21 -20.24 -7.37
CA VAL A 146 -5.20 -19.33 -6.82
C VAL A 146 -4.87 -18.21 -7.80
N VAL A 147 -4.61 -18.51 -9.07
CA VAL A 147 -4.34 -17.51 -10.11
C VAL A 147 -5.48 -16.50 -10.26
N THR A 148 -6.72 -16.97 -10.21
CA THR A 148 -7.92 -16.11 -10.28
C THR A 148 -8.00 -15.15 -9.08
N THR A 149 -7.79 -15.68 -7.87
CA THR A 149 -7.78 -14.89 -6.63
C THR A 149 -6.66 -13.84 -6.63
N VAL A 150 -5.45 -14.24 -7.04
CA VAL A 150 -4.31 -13.33 -7.17
C VAL A 150 -4.60 -12.22 -8.17
N SER A 151 -5.22 -12.54 -9.32
CA SER A 151 -5.58 -11.55 -10.33
C SER A 151 -6.57 -10.50 -9.81
N LEU A 152 -7.55 -10.90 -8.99
CA LEU A 152 -8.47 -9.97 -8.33
C LEU A 152 -7.73 -9.07 -7.33
N SER A 153 -6.86 -9.65 -6.50
CA SER A 153 -6.04 -8.90 -5.53
C SER A 153 -5.11 -7.87 -6.22
N VAL A 154 -4.51 -8.23 -7.35
CA VAL A 154 -3.70 -7.31 -8.17
C VAL A 154 -4.55 -6.14 -8.69
N LYS A 155 -5.79 -6.39 -9.12
CA LYS A 155 -6.70 -5.32 -9.57
C LYS A 155 -7.04 -4.35 -8.45
N ASP A 156 -7.28 -4.85 -7.24
CA ASP A 156 -7.56 -3.99 -6.08
C ASP A 156 -6.32 -3.24 -5.61
N THR A 157 -5.15 -3.88 -5.62
CA THR A 157 -3.86 -3.22 -5.37
C THR A 157 -3.61 -2.08 -6.35
N LYS A 158 -3.94 -2.27 -7.63
CA LYS A 158 -3.87 -1.20 -8.65
C LYS A 158 -4.77 -0.01 -8.31
N LYS A 159 -5.99 -0.24 -7.83
CA LYS A 159 -6.89 0.84 -7.38
C LYS A 159 -6.31 1.59 -6.18
N VAL A 160 -5.75 0.87 -5.20
CA VAL A 160 -5.10 1.47 -4.03
C VAL A 160 -3.94 2.36 -4.46
N ALA A 161 -3.07 1.88 -5.36
CA ALA A 161 -1.96 2.67 -5.90
C ALA A 161 -2.44 3.94 -6.62
N GLN A 162 -3.50 3.84 -7.43
CA GLN A 162 -4.10 5.02 -8.09
C GLN A 162 -4.66 6.03 -7.10
N ASN A 163 -5.31 5.57 -6.02
CA ASN A 163 -5.83 6.44 -4.97
C ASN A 163 -4.70 7.10 -4.19
N ALA A 164 -3.63 6.36 -3.84
CA ALA A 164 -2.45 6.91 -3.21
C ALA A 164 -1.81 8.02 -4.05
N ASN A 165 -1.71 7.83 -5.38
CA ASN A 165 -1.19 8.85 -6.28
C ASN A 165 -2.08 10.11 -6.31
N LYS A 166 -3.41 9.96 -6.35
CA LYS A 166 -4.35 11.10 -6.24
C LYS A 166 -4.21 11.85 -4.91
N ILE A 167 -4.01 11.12 -3.81
CA ILE A 167 -3.80 11.72 -2.48
C ILE A 167 -2.47 12.50 -2.47
N ALA A 168 -1.39 11.92 -3.00
CA ALA A 168 -0.09 12.59 -3.10
C ALA A 168 -0.17 13.88 -3.92
N GLN A 169 -0.89 13.87 -5.06
CA GLN A 169 -1.13 15.06 -5.86
C GLN A 169 -1.90 16.14 -5.09
N ARG A 170 -2.99 15.77 -4.40
CA ARG A 170 -3.77 16.71 -3.56
C ARG A 170 -2.96 17.26 -2.39
N ALA A 171 -2.11 16.44 -1.77
CA ALA A 171 -1.23 16.87 -0.71
C ALA A 171 -0.22 17.91 -1.22
N SER A 172 0.38 17.68 -2.40
CA SER A 172 1.27 18.64 -3.07
C SER A 172 0.57 19.96 -3.39
N GLU A 173 -0.63 19.91 -3.96
CA GLU A 173 -1.44 21.12 -4.22
C GLU A 173 -1.77 21.89 -2.94
N THR A 174 -2.11 21.17 -1.87
CA THR A 174 -2.43 21.77 -0.57
C THR A 174 -1.20 22.41 0.05
N ALA A 175 -0.04 21.75 -0.01
CA ALA A 175 1.23 22.31 0.43
C ALA A 175 1.57 23.60 -0.33
N ASN A 176 1.40 23.60 -1.66
CA ASN A 176 1.61 24.79 -2.49
C ASN A 176 0.65 25.93 -2.15
N LYS A 177 -0.62 25.63 -1.82
CA LYS A 177 -1.58 26.64 -1.34
C LYS A 177 -1.18 27.20 0.02
N ALA A 178 -0.76 26.33 0.95
CA ALA A 178 -0.29 26.72 2.28
C ALA A 178 0.93 27.64 2.18
N ASP A 179 1.89 27.31 1.32
CA ASP A 179 3.09 28.12 1.09
C ASP A 179 2.73 29.51 0.53
N LYS A 180 1.82 29.59 -0.43
CA LYS A 180 1.30 30.87 -0.94
C LYS A 180 0.62 31.70 0.16
N ILE A 181 -0.13 31.08 1.06
CA ILE A 181 -0.79 31.76 2.19
C ILE A 181 0.27 32.25 3.18
N ALA A 182 1.26 31.42 3.52
CA ALA A 182 2.36 31.80 4.41
C ALA A 182 3.14 33.00 3.87
N ASN A 183 3.50 32.97 2.57
CA ASN A 183 4.17 34.08 1.90
C ASN A 183 3.34 35.37 1.91
N LYS A 184 2.02 35.28 1.67
CA LYS A 184 1.11 36.43 1.78
C LYS A 184 1.06 36.98 3.21
N ALA A 185 0.91 36.11 4.21
CA ALA A 185 0.88 36.51 5.62
C ALA A 185 2.18 37.21 6.02
N GLN A 186 3.34 36.69 5.61
CA GLN A 186 4.63 37.31 5.89
C GLN A 186 4.75 38.69 5.22
N SER A 187 4.31 38.82 3.96
CA SER A 187 4.31 40.12 3.28
C SER A 187 3.40 41.15 3.97
N LEU A 188 2.25 40.74 4.49
CA LEU A 188 1.34 41.60 5.25
C LEU A 188 1.94 42.00 6.60
N THR A 189 2.55 41.07 7.32
CA THR A 189 3.24 41.36 8.58
C THR A 189 4.36 42.37 8.38
N ASN A 190 5.16 42.24 7.32
CA ASN A 190 6.22 43.19 6.99
C ASN A 190 5.64 44.60 6.71
N GLN A 191 4.51 44.69 6.00
CA GLN A 191 3.81 45.96 5.77
C GLN A 191 3.27 46.58 7.07
N ILE A 192 2.66 45.77 7.95
CA ILE A 192 2.14 46.21 9.25
C ILE A 192 3.30 46.70 10.13
N GLN A 193 4.41 45.97 10.17
CA GLN A 193 5.59 46.36 10.94
C GLN A 193 6.12 47.72 10.49
N GLY A 194 6.24 47.94 9.17
CA GLY A 194 6.64 49.24 8.62
C GLY A 194 5.68 50.37 9.03
N LYS A 195 4.36 50.15 8.95
CA LYS A 195 3.36 51.14 9.38
C LYS A 195 3.41 51.40 10.89
N MET A 196 3.56 50.37 11.71
CA MET A 196 3.67 50.49 13.17
C MET A 196 4.90 51.31 13.56
N THR A 197 6.06 51.06 12.95
CA THR A 197 7.27 51.88 13.18
C THR A 197 7.02 53.35 12.85
N GLY A 198 6.29 53.64 11.76
CA GLY A 198 5.84 54.99 11.43
C GLY A 198 4.97 55.60 12.53
N ILE A 199 3.91 54.90 12.96
CA ILE A 199 3.00 55.36 14.03
C ILE A 199 3.74 55.59 15.36
N TYR A 200 4.66 54.70 15.75
CA TYR A 200 5.46 54.89 16.96
C TYR A 200 6.32 56.16 16.89
N SER A 201 6.97 56.39 15.75
CA SER A 201 7.74 57.61 15.51
C SER A 201 6.86 58.86 15.62
N GLU A 202 5.64 58.81 15.08
CA GLU A 202 4.67 59.90 15.17
C GLU A 202 4.21 60.14 16.61
N PHE A 203 3.87 59.08 17.36
CA PHE A 203 3.44 59.18 18.75
C PHE A 203 4.52 59.78 19.65
N VAL A 204 5.78 59.33 19.52
CA VAL A 204 6.92 59.91 20.23
C VAL A 204 7.07 61.40 19.89
N GLY A 205 6.85 61.76 18.62
CA GLY A 205 6.80 63.14 18.16
C GLY A 205 5.74 64.00 18.86
N ILE A 206 4.49 63.52 18.87
CA ILE A 206 3.36 64.20 19.55
C ILE A 206 3.64 64.32 21.05
N LEU A 207 4.15 63.25 21.68
CA LEU A 207 4.46 63.24 23.10
C LEU A 207 5.52 64.29 23.45
N ALA A 208 6.62 64.36 22.71
CA ALA A 208 7.67 65.36 22.92
C ALA A 208 7.13 66.80 22.79
N ILE A 209 6.25 67.01 21.81
CA ILE A 209 5.59 68.30 21.58
C ILE A 209 4.65 68.67 22.73
N PHE A 210 3.82 67.73 23.19
CA PHE A 210 2.91 67.94 24.32
C PHE A 210 3.67 68.19 25.64
N THR A 211 4.77 67.49 25.85
CA THR A 211 5.66 67.70 27.00
C THR A 211 6.27 69.09 26.98
N ALA A 212 6.82 69.54 25.84
CA ALA A 212 7.37 70.88 25.69
C ALA A 212 6.29 71.96 25.94
N LEU A 213 5.09 71.75 25.40
CA LEU A 213 3.95 72.64 25.60
C LEU A 213 3.54 72.72 27.07
N SER A 214 3.46 71.59 27.76
CA SER A 214 3.06 71.53 29.17
C SER A 214 4.07 72.25 30.07
N PHE A 215 5.38 72.06 29.84
CA PHE A 215 6.41 72.79 30.59
C PHE A 215 6.34 74.30 30.34
N ALA A 216 6.16 74.71 29.08
CA ALA A 216 6.02 76.12 28.75
C ALA A 216 4.78 76.74 29.40
N MET A 217 3.62 76.09 29.30
CA MET A 217 2.36 76.57 29.90
C MET A 217 2.41 76.61 31.42
N MET A 218 2.98 75.58 32.06
CA MET A 218 3.03 75.54 33.53
C MET A 218 3.94 76.65 34.08
N GLY A 219 5.10 76.86 33.47
CA GLY A 219 5.98 77.97 33.83
C GLY A 219 5.34 79.33 33.57
N SER A 220 4.66 79.48 32.43
CA SER A 220 4.01 80.74 32.04
C SER A 220 2.82 81.09 32.95
N VAL A 221 2.00 80.10 33.33
CA VAL A 221 0.85 80.29 34.24
C VAL A 221 1.32 80.60 35.67
N GLN A 222 2.37 79.95 36.16
CA GLN A 222 2.95 80.27 37.47
C GLN A 222 3.49 81.70 37.53
N MET A 223 4.22 82.12 36.50
CA MET A 223 4.70 83.49 36.39
C MET A 223 3.55 84.50 36.40
N LEU A 224 2.49 84.24 35.64
CA LEU A 224 1.28 85.06 35.60
C LEU A 224 0.57 85.10 36.97
N GLY A 225 0.46 83.94 37.65
CA GLY A 225 -0.14 83.83 38.98
C GLY A 225 0.62 84.63 40.05
N ASN A 226 1.96 84.59 40.02
CA ASN A 226 2.79 85.39 40.92
C ASN A 226 2.60 86.90 40.69
N LEU A 227 2.54 87.32 39.43
CA LEU A 227 2.28 88.72 39.07
C LEU A 227 0.92 89.22 39.54
N PHE A 228 -0.12 88.40 39.47
CA PHE A 228 -1.44 88.77 40.01
C PHE A 228 -1.47 88.77 41.55
N ASN A 229 -0.74 87.86 42.21
CA ASN A 229 -0.66 87.79 43.67
C ASN A 229 0.05 89.01 44.29
N ASP A 230 0.96 89.66 43.57
CA ASP A 230 1.62 90.89 44.02
C ASP A 230 0.70 92.13 43.97
N ILE A 231 -0.48 92.03 43.36
CA ILE A 231 -1.49 93.10 43.29
C ILE A 231 -2.49 92.97 44.46
N LYS A 232 -2.02 93.08 45.71
CA LYS A 232 -2.88 92.92 46.91
C LYS A 232 -3.78 94.13 47.21
N HIS A 233 -3.47 95.31 46.67
CA HIS A 233 -4.32 96.50 46.74
C HIS A 233 -4.47 97.07 45.34
N PRO A 234 -5.64 96.89 44.69
CA PRO A 234 -5.84 97.35 43.31
C PRO A 234 -5.98 98.87 43.29
N THR A 235 -4.85 99.56 43.13
CA THR A 235 -4.84 100.93 42.62
C THR A 235 -5.02 100.87 41.10
N THR A 236 -5.71 101.85 40.51
CA THR A 236 -6.03 101.88 39.07
C THR A 236 -4.79 101.78 38.16
N GLY A 237 -3.62 102.19 38.66
CA GLY A 237 -2.33 102.01 38.00
C GLY A 237 -1.83 100.56 37.91
N THR A 238 -1.94 99.75 38.98
CA THR A 238 -1.50 98.34 38.96
C THR A 238 -2.39 97.48 38.07
N LEU A 239 -3.68 97.83 37.98
CA LEU A 239 -4.63 97.21 37.05
C LEU A 239 -4.25 97.48 35.58
N GLY A 240 -3.81 98.71 35.26
CA GLY A 240 -3.33 99.06 33.92
C GLY A 240 -2.06 98.28 33.52
N TYR A 241 -1.11 98.11 34.45
CA TYR A 241 0.07 97.27 34.22
C TYR A 241 -0.29 95.79 34.00
N ALA A 242 -1.23 95.25 34.77
CA ALA A 242 -1.70 93.88 34.61
C ALA A 242 -2.34 93.64 33.23
N LEU A 243 -3.11 94.59 32.70
CA LEU A 243 -3.73 94.52 31.37
C LEU A 243 -2.69 94.52 30.23
N ILE A 244 -1.66 95.37 30.32
CA ILE A 244 -0.56 95.38 29.33
C ILE A 244 0.16 94.04 29.34
N LEU A 245 0.45 93.52 30.53
CA LEU A 245 1.21 92.29 30.71
C LEU A 245 0.41 91.06 30.24
N ALA A 246 -0.91 91.06 30.46
CA ALA A 246 -1.84 90.07 29.90
C ALA A 246 -1.89 90.13 28.36
N GLY A 247 -1.87 91.33 27.76
CA GLY A 247 -1.82 91.50 26.31
C GLY A 247 -0.53 90.93 25.70
N ILE A 248 0.63 91.26 26.29
CA ILE A 248 1.94 90.72 25.87
C ILE A 248 1.97 89.19 26.05
N TYR A 249 1.46 88.68 27.17
CA TYR A 249 1.36 87.25 27.43
C TYR A 249 0.57 86.52 26.35
N LEU A 250 -0.55 87.09 25.90
CA LEU A 250 -1.41 86.52 24.86
C LEU A 250 -0.66 86.41 23.50
N ILE A 251 0.17 87.39 23.15
CA ILE A 251 1.03 87.31 21.95
C ILE A 251 2.09 86.22 22.09
N VAL A 252 2.76 86.16 23.24
CA VAL A 252 3.85 85.18 23.46
C VAL A 252 3.31 83.75 23.45
N ILE A 253 2.20 83.47 24.13
CA ILE A 253 1.61 82.13 24.15
C ILE A 253 1.10 81.74 22.76
N TYR A 254 0.57 82.69 21.98
CA TYR A 254 0.15 82.46 20.60
C TYR A 254 1.32 82.10 19.68
N LEU A 255 2.43 82.86 19.74
CA LEU A 255 3.63 82.55 18.96
C LEU A 255 4.24 81.19 19.33
N LEU A 256 4.17 80.82 20.60
CA LEU A 256 4.61 79.50 21.07
C LEU A 256 3.77 78.38 20.46
N ILE A 257 2.44 78.49 20.54
CA ILE A 257 1.52 77.53 19.93
C ILE A 257 1.74 77.43 18.41
N MET A 258 1.92 78.56 17.72
CA MET A 258 2.17 78.58 16.27
C MET A 258 3.49 77.90 15.89
N THR A 259 4.57 78.17 16.61
CA THR A 259 5.88 77.54 16.38
C THR A 259 5.80 76.03 16.59
N LEU A 260 4.99 75.59 17.56
CA LEU A 260 4.79 74.20 17.90
C LEU A 260 3.93 73.45 16.86
N VAL A 261 2.88 74.07 16.33
CA VAL A 261 2.09 73.55 15.19
C VAL A 261 2.94 73.48 13.91
N LEU A 262 3.84 74.44 13.69
CA LEU A 262 4.81 74.38 12.59
C LEU A 262 5.85 73.27 12.79
N ALA A 263 6.30 73.04 14.02
CA ALA A 263 7.17 71.92 14.36
C ALA A 263 6.47 70.57 14.11
N MET A 264 5.18 70.46 14.47
CA MET A 264 4.33 69.31 14.10
C MET A 264 4.33 69.12 12.57
N LYS A 265 4.04 70.17 11.79
CA LYS A 265 4.06 70.08 10.32
C LYS A 265 5.39 69.53 9.77
N LYS A 266 6.53 70.00 10.30
CA LYS A 266 7.85 69.54 9.86
C LYS A 266 8.11 68.08 10.23
N LEU A 267 7.68 67.65 11.42
CA LEU A 267 7.85 66.28 11.90
C LEU A 267 6.96 65.27 11.15
N PHE A 268 5.78 65.69 10.70
CA PHE A 268 4.74 64.83 10.09
C PHE A 268 4.65 64.92 8.55
N SER A 269 5.64 65.53 7.87
CA SER A 269 5.58 65.87 6.43
C SER A 269 5.45 64.69 5.43
N THR A 270 5.41 63.45 5.89
CA THR A 270 5.24 62.25 5.04
C THR A 270 3.77 62.01 4.65
N ILE A 271 2.81 62.64 5.32
CA ILE A 271 1.38 62.46 5.06
C ILE A 271 0.77 63.83 4.74
N SER A 272 0.34 63.97 3.49
CA SER A 272 -0.25 65.16 2.89
C SER A 272 -1.37 65.80 3.72
N GLU A 273 -1.20 67.08 4.08
CA GLU A 273 -2.04 68.21 3.68
C GLU A 273 -1.37 69.53 4.13
N GLU A 274 -1.38 70.55 3.28
CA GLU A 274 -0.81 71.85 3.61
C GLU A 274 -1.60 72.50 4.75
N TYR A 275 -1.04 72.52 5.96
CA TYR A 275 -1.58 73.37 7.02
C TYR A 275 -1.60 74.82 6.54
N ARG A 276 -2.80 75.32 6.22
CA ARG A 276 -3.05 76.70 5.85
C ARG A 276 -3.23 77.49 7.13
N ILE A 277 -2.26 78.34 7.43
CA ILE A 277 -2.37 79.32 8.51
C ILE A 277 -3.67 80.08 8.28
N SER A 278 -4.59 79.98 9.24
CA SER A 278 -5.84 80.73 9.22
C SER A 278 -5.52 82.19 9.54
N TRP A 279 -5.14 82.94 8.50
CA TRP A 279 -4.98 84.39 8.54
C TRP A 279 -6.07 85.12 9.37
N PRO A 280 -7.38 84.81 9.26
CA PRO A 280 -8.39 85.48 10.10
C PRO A 280 -8.16 85.30 11.61
N PHE A 281 -7.64 84.15 12.05
CA PHE A 281 -7.41 83.87 13.47
C PHE A 281 -6.22 84.67 14.03
N VAL A 282 -5.14 84.80 13.25
CA VAL A 282 -3.97 85.64 13.58
C VAL A 282 -4.42 87.09 13.82
N TRP A 283 -5.23 87.61 12.90
CA TRP A 283 -5.74 88.98 12.97
C TRP A 283 -6.59 89.22 14.22
N ILE A 284 -7.51 88.30 14.55
CA ILE A 284 -8.37 88.42 15.74
C ILE A 284 -7.53 88.48 17.02
N ILE A 285 -6.57 87.56 17.19
CA ILE A 285 -5.72 87.49 18.37
C ILE A 285 -4.86 88.76 18.51
N SER A 286 -4.27 89.21 17.40
CA SER A 286 -3.45 90.43 17.39
C SER A 286 -4.28 91.66 17.76
N ILE A 287 -5.53 91.75 17.29
CA ILE A 287 -6.46 92.86 17.63
C ILE A 287 -6.80 92.83 19.12
N VAL A 288 -7.19 91.68 19.66
CA VAL A 288 -7.56 91.54 21.08
C VAL A 288 -6.39 91.90 21.99
N SER A 289 -5.18 91.42 21.68
CA SER A 289 -3.98 91.75 22.46
C SER A 289 -3.66 93.26 22.39
N THR A 290 -3.70 93.84 21.19
CA THR A 290 -3.44 95.28 21.01
C THR A 290 -4.47 96.12 21.78
N LEU A 291 -5.74 95.72 21.79
CA LEU A 291 -6.80 96.39 22.54
C LEU A 291 -6.54 96.33 24.05
N LEU A 292 -6.14 95.18 24.58
CA LEU A 292 -5.78 95.04 26.01
C LEU A 292 -4.61 95.95 26.40
N ILE A 293 -3.59 96.05 25.55
CA ILE A 293 -2.43 96.93 25.78
C ILE A 293 -2.87 98.39 25.74
N VAL A 294 -3.65 98.81 24.74
CA VAL A 294 -4.14 100.19 24.61
C VAL A 294 -5.03 100.59 25.80
N VAL A 295 -5.94 99.72 26.21
CA VAL A 295 -6.79 99.94 27.39
C VAL A 295 -5.93 100.03 28.65
N GLY A 296 -4.94 99.15 28.81
CA GLY A 296 -4.00 99.21 29.94
C GLY A 296 -3.20 100.50 30.00
N ILE A 297 -2.68 100.98 28.87
CA ILE A 297 -1.99 102.27 28.76
C ILE A 297 -2.94 103.42 29.09
N PHE A 298 -4.17 103.39 28.57
CA PHE A 298 -5.19 104.40 28.87
C PHE A 298 -5.48 104.48 30.37
N PHE A 299 -5.65 103.36 31.06
CA PHE A 299 -5.83 103.32 32.52
C PHE A 299 -4.65 103.95 33.27
N ILE A 300 -3.41 103.69 32.84
CA ILE A 300 -2.22 104.29 33.46
C ILE A 300 -2.17 105.81 33.23
N VAL A 301 -2.38 106.27 31.99
CA VAL A 301 -2.22 107.69 31.61
C VAL A 301 -3.36 108.55 32.17
N PHE A 302 -4.61 108.10 32.01
CA PHE A 302 -5.79 108.86 32.42
C PHE A 302 -5.82 109.08 33.94
N PHE A 303 -5.45 108.08 34.75
CA PHE A 303 -5.41 108.23 36.20
C PHE A 303 -4.16 108.93 36.71
N LYS A 304 -3.00 108.78 36.06
CA LYS A 304 -1.81 109.57 36.42
C LYS A 304 -2.02 111.07 36.18
N VAL A 305 -2.86 111.44 35.22
CA VAL A 305 -3.31 112.83 34.99
C VAL A 305 -4.36 113.24 36.04
N SER A 306 -5.25 112.33 36.46
CA SER A 306 -6.23 112.57 37.53
C SER A 306 -5.58 112.81 38.90
N ASP A 307 -4.54 112.05 39.26
CA ASP A 307 -3.78 112.26 40.50
C ASP A 307 -2.96 113.57 40.46
N LEU A 308 -2.59 114.05 39.28
CA LEU A 308 -2.00 115.38 39.10
C LEU A 308 -3.01 116.52 39.35
N TRP A 309 -4.30 116.25 39.11
CA TRP A 309 -5.39 117.23 39.25
C TRP A 309 -5.90 117.36 40.69
N THR A 310 -5.74 116.33 41.54
CA THR A 310 -6.06 116.39 42.97
C THR A 310 -4.98 117.03 43.83
N PHE A 311 -3.75 117.23 43.32
CA PHE A 311 -2.69 117.96 44.03
C PHE A 311 -2.81 119.49 43.92
N TYR A 312 -3.65 120.00 43.01
CA TYR A 312 -3.84 121.43 42.78
C TYR A 312 -5.14 122.00 43.41
N ARG A 313 -5.75 121.29 44.37
CA ARG A 313 -6.91 121.76 45.12
C ARG A 313 -6.74 121.59 46.63
#